data_AF-A0A974SBD2-F1
#
_entry.id   AF-A0A974SBD2-F1
#
_cell.length_a   1.000
_cell.length_b   1.000
_cell.length_c   1.000
_cell.angle_alpha   90.00
_cell.angle_beta   90.00
_cell.angle_gamma   90.00
#
_symmetry.space_group_name_H-M   'P 1'
#
loop_
_entity.id
_entity.type
_entity.pdbx_description
1 polymer ?
#
loop_
_entity_poly.entity_id
_entity_poly.type
_entity_poly.pdbx_seq_one_letter_code
_entity_poly.pdbx_strand_id
1 'polypeptide(L)'
;MVLMAGVAGPASALEAECLWSHLAPTKRDSLLESYHRDGPEALNHLNFTDEDLADEVKFCGLTEANGVRAGHLIAARLVVLGSKRYFKEQKGIAGATLDDAWAGLNAEPRAKLIRFAQQATLGKPTNGDDMAPAVGMAEDLNLDLKAQADQTQLVAFIFGKALLESWDGTD
;
A
#
# COMPACT_ATOMS: atom_id res chain seq x y z
N MET A 1 -17.83 -13.14 -30.10
CA MET A 1 -17.54 -11.85 -29.44
C MET A 1 -16.82 -12.16 -28.16
N VAL A 2 -15.52 -11.89 -28.09
CA VAL A 2 -14.74 -12.03 -26.85
C VAL A 2 -14.92 -10.71 -26.10
N LEU A 3 -15.64 -10.73 -24.97
CA LEU A 3 -15.59 -9.62 -24.02
C LEU A 3 -14.18 -9.60 -23.45
N MET A 4 -13.34 -8.68 -23.94
CA MET A 4 -12.19 -8.24 -23.17
C MET A 4 -12.73 -7.54 -21.92
N ALA A 5 -12.92 -8.31 -20.86
CA ALA A 5 -12.99 -7.76 -19.51
C ALA A 5 -11.60 -7.20 -19.22
N GLY A 6 -11.36 -5.97 -19.69
CA GLY A 6 -10.20 -5.19 -19.28
C GLY A 6 -10.27 -5.08 -17.77
N VAL A 7 -9.33 -5.73 -17.09
CA VAL A 7 -9.10 -5.53 -15.67
C VAL A 7 -8.53 -4.12 -15.56
N ALA A 8 -9.40 -3.11 -15.60
CA ALA A 8 -9.05 -1.76 -15.24
C ALA A 8 -8.69 -1.83 -13.76
N GLY A 9 -7.39 -1.86 -13.47
CA GLY A 9 -6.91 -1.67 -12.12
C GLY A 9 -7.39 -0.29 -11.61
N PRO A 10 -7.53 -0.13 -10.29
CA PRO A 10 -7.94 1.15 -9.72
C PRO A 10 -6.97 2.24 -10.19
N ALA A 11 -7.52 3.42 -10.49
CA ALA A 11 -6.73 4.51 -11.08
C ALA A 11 -5.54 4.87 -10.18
N SER A 12 -5.76 4.87 -8.86
CA SER A 12 -4.72 5.10 -7.86
C SER A 12 -3.55 4.11 -7.90
N ALA A 13 -3.77 2.85 -8.25
CA ALA A 13 -2.68 1.89 -8.34
C ALA A 13 -1.75 2.20 -9.53
N LEU A 14 -2.33 2.67 -10.65
CA LEU A 14 -1.58 3.10 -11.82
C LEU A 14 -0.85 4.42 -11.56
N GLU A 15 -1.50 5.37 -10.88
CA GLU A 15 -0.90 6.65 -10.48
C GLU A 15 0.26 6.43 -9.51
N ALA A 16 0.08 5.59 -8.49
CA ALA A 16 1.14 5.25 -7.53
C ALA A 16 2.32 4.57 -8.23
N GLU A 17 2.07 3.70 -9.21
CA GLU A 17 3.14 3.09 -10.00
C GLU A 17 3.87 4.13 -10.85
N CYS A 18 3.15 5.03 -11.51
CA CYS A 18 3.76 6.14 -12.25
C CYS A 18 4.66 6.97 -11.33
N LEU A 19 4.10 7.48 -10.23
CA LEU A 19 4.82 8.29 -9.23
C LEU A 19 6.05 7.55 -8.72
N TRP A 20 5.89 6.31 -8.27
CA TRP A 20 6.99 5.49 -7.78
C TRP A 20 8.07 5.28 -8.84
N SER A 21 7.69 4.91 -10.06
CA SER A 21 8.64 4.63 -11.14
C SER A 21 9.44 5.87 -11.58
N HIS A 22 8.85 7.05 -11.44
CA HIS A 22 9.45 8.33 -11.80
C HIS A 22 10.35 8.92 -10.72
N LEU A 23 10.22 8.51 -9.47
CA LEU A 23 11.19 8.85 -8.44
C LEU A 23 12.60 8.43 -8.86
N ALA A 24 13.57 9.32 -8.61
CA ALA A 24 14.97 9.06 -8.83
C ALA A 24 15.35 7.68 -8.24
N PRO A 25 16.08 6.81 -8.96
CA PRO A 25 16.44 5.48 -8.48
C PRO A 25 17.09 5.50 -7.09
N THR A 26 17.98 6.46 -6.84
CA THR A 26 18.64 6.65 -5.54
C THR A 26 17.66 6.98 -4.41
N LYS A 27 16.59 7.76 -4.69
CA LYS A 27 15.54 8.04 -3.71
C LYS A 27 14.74 6.76 -3.43
N ARG A 28 14.29 6.04 -4.45
CA ARG A 28 13.57 4.76 -4.28
C ARG A 28 14.36 3.75 -3.45
N ASP A 29 15.64 3.55 -3.78
CA ASP A 29 16.51 2.62 -3.08
C ASP A 29 16.70 3.05 -1.62
N SER A 30 16.93 4.35 -1.37
CA SER A 30 17.01 4.90 -0.03
C SER A 30 15.73 4.70 0.79
N LEU A 31 14.55 4.86 0.16
CA LEU A 31 13.26 4.65 0.80
C LEU A 31 13.04 3.18 1.18
N LEU A 32 13.31 2.26 0.25
CA LEU A 32 13.22 0.83 0.49
C LEU A 32 14.21 0.36 1.56
N GLU A 33 15.42 0.92 1.57
CA GLU A 33 16.42 0.59 2.58
C GLU A 33 16.05 1.15 3.96
N SER A 34 15.47 2.35 4.02
CA SER A 34 14.93 2.89 5.28
C SER A 34 13.81 2.01 5.82
N TYR A 35 12.89 1.56 4.96
CA TYR A 35 11.84 0.63 5.38
C TYR A 35 12.41 -0.73 5.80
N HIS A 36 13.43 -1.23 5.12
CA HIS A 36 14.07 -2.50 5.47
C HIS A 36 14.68 -2.45 6.88
N ARG A 37 15.33 -1.34 7.23
CA ARG A 37 15.95 -1.13 8.53
C ARG A 37 14.93 -0.87 9.64
N ASP A 38 13.98 0.03 9.39
CA ASP A 38 13.14 0.59 10.45
C ASP A 38 11.69 0.05 10.43
N GLY A 39 11.29 -0.71 9.41
CA GLY A 39 9.91 -1.17 9.25
C GLY A 39 8.95 -0.03 8.87
N PRO A 40 7.65 -0.15 9.19
CA PRO A 40 6.66 0.91 8.94
C PRO A 40 6.98 2.23 9.64
N GLU A 41 7.80 2.23 10.68
CA GLU A 41 8.27 3.43 11.36
C GLU A 41 9.08 4.34 10.42
N ALA A 42 9.64 3.80 9.33
CA ALA A 42 10.27 4.60 8.27
C ALA A 42 9.32 5.64 7.66
N LEU A 43 8.00 5.41 7.72
CA LEU A 43 6.99 6.36 7.25
C LEU A 43 7.02 7.68 8.03
N ASN A 44 7.41 7.66 9.31
CA ASN A 44 7.54 8.86 10.13
C ASN A 44 8.73 9.75 9.73
N HIS A 45 9.64 9.20 8.91
CA HIS A 45 10.83 9.88 8.42
C HIS A 45 10.75 10.22 6.93
N LEU A 46 9.62 9.91 6.28
CA LEU A 46 9.36 10.32 4.92
C LEU A 46 9.16 11.83 4.87
N ASN A 47 10.18 12.53 4.41
CA ASN A 47 10.07 13.92 4.03
C ASN A 47 10.15 14.00 2.50
N PHE A 48 9.00 14.15 1.86
CA PHE A 48 8.93 14.59 0.48
C PHE A 48 8.89 16.11 0.50
N THR A 49 9.85 16.74 -0.16
CA THR A 49 9.75 18.17 -0.41
C THR A 49 8.64 18.42 -1.44
N ASP A 50 8.08 19.63 -1.47
CA ASP A 50 7.12 19.99 -2.53
C ASP A 50 7.76 19.86 -3.92
N GLU A 51 9.08 20.09 -4.00
CA GLU A 51 9.88 19.91 -5.22
C GLU A 51 9.99 18.42 -5.63
N ASP A 52 10.16 17.50 -4.65
CA ASP A 52 10.19 16.04 -4.89
C ASP A 52 8.87 15.47 -5.44
N LEU A 53 7.77 16.23 -5.37
CA LEU A 53 6.45 15.79 -5.78
C LEU A 53 5.91 16.58 -6.97
N ALA A 54 6.29 17.86 -7.14
CA ALA A 54 5.71 18.73 -8.16
C ALA A 54 5.99 18.25 -9.59
N ASP A 55 7.22 17.80 -9.86
CA ASP A 55 7.61 17.33 -11.20
C ASP A 55 6.99 15.97 -11.53
N GLU A 56 6.86 15.11 -10.52
CA GLU A 56 6.32 13.75 -10.57
C GLU A 56 4.79 13.78 -10.75
N VAL A 57 4.10 14.63 -9.98
CA VAL A 57 2.66 14.90 -10.12
C VAL A 57 2.36 15.39 -11.53
N LYS A 58 3.13 16.36 -12.04
CA LYS A 58 2.97 16.87 -13.40
C LYS A 58 3.24 15.80 -14.45
N PHE A 59 4.31 15.01 -14.29
CA PHE A 59 4.66 13.95 -15.23
C PHE A 59 3.55 12.89 -15.30
N CYS A 60 3.00 12.49 -14.15
CA CYS A 60 1.94 11.50 -14.06
C CYS A 60 0.54 12.06 -14.38
N GLY A 61 0.44 13.31 -14.84
CA GLY A 61 -0.83 13.93 -15.26
C GLY A 61 -1.77 14.24 -14.09
N LEU A 62 -1.25 14.33 -12.87
CA LEU A 62 -1.99 14.66 -11.67
C LEU A 62 -2.06 16.18 -11.49
N THR A 63 -3.16 16.68 -10.90
CA THR A 63 -3.30 18.10 -10.55
C THR A 63 -2.57 18.43 -9.25
N GLU A 64 -2.22 19.70 -9.03
CA GLU A 64 -1.54 20.17 -7.81
C GLU A 64 -2.34 19.87 -6.51
N ALA A 65 -3.68 19.86 -6.59
CA ALA A 65 -4.57 19.40 -5.50
C ALA A 65 -4.31 17.94 -5.07
N ASN A 66 -3.67 17.13 -5.93
CA ASN A 66 -3.26 15.77 -5.63
C ASN A 66 -1.87 15.68 -5.00
N GLY A 67 -1.16 16.77 -4.70
CA GLY A 67 0.20 16.70 -4.12
C GLY A 67 0.26 15.92 -2.80
N VAL A 68 -0.67 16.20 -1.88
CA VAL A 68 -0.83 15.44 -0.62
C VAL A 68 -1.19 13.98 -0.90
N ARG A 69 -2.03 13.73 -1.91
CA ARG A 69 -2.40 12.38 -2.36
C ARG A 69 -1.20 11.63 -2.95
N ALA A 70 -0.34 12.29 -3.72
CA ALA A 70 0.85 11.69 -4.32
C ALA A 70 1.82 11.17 -3.26
N GLY A 71 2.06 11.96 -2.21
CA GLY A 71 2.85 11.52 -1.04
C GLY A 71 2.26 10.26 -0.40
N HIS A 72 0.95 10.20 -0.19
CA HIS A 72 0.30 8.99 0.34
C HIS A 72 0.36 7.80 -0.62
N LEU A 73 0.21 8.00 -1.93
CA LEU A 73 0.30 6.93 -2.93
C LEU A 73 1.73 6.35 -2.99
N ILE A 74 2.75 7.20 -2.92
CA ILE A 74 4.15 6.77 -2.83
C ILE A 74 4.38 6.00 -1.52
N ALA A 75 3.89 6.50 -0.39
CA ALA A 75 4.00 5.82 0.91
C ALA A 75 3.28 4.45 0.89
N ALA A 76 2.08 4.38 0.32
CA ALA A 76 1.33 3.13 0.14
C ALA A 76 2.10 2.12 -0.72
N ARG A 77 2.75 2.58 -1.79
CA ARG A 77 3.60 1.74 -2.63
C ARG A 77 4.84 1.25 -1.87
N LEU A 78 5.49 2.13 -1.11
CA LEU A 78 6.65 1.80 -0.28
C LEU A 78 6.33 0.68 0.71
N VAL A 79 5.24 0.81 1.48
CA VAL A 79 4.90 -0.21 2.48
C VAL A 79 4.55 -1.56 1.84
N VAL A 80 3.87 -1.56 0.68
CA VAL A 80 3.59 -2.81 -0.04
C VAL A 80 4.87 -3.50 -0.49
N LEU A 81 5.82 -2.76 -1.08
CA LEU A 81 7.10 -3.32 -1.52
C LEU A 81 7.97 -3.75 -0.34
N GLY A 82 8.01 -2.94 0.71
CA GLY A 82 8.76 -3.18 1.94
C GLY A 82 8.26 -4.43 2.68
N SER A 83 6.95 -4.56 2.90
CA SER A 83 6.36 -5.75 3.51
C SER A 83 6.59 -7.00 2.67
N LYS A 84 6.47 -6.92 1.34
CA LYS A 84 6.79 -8.06 0.45
C LYS A 84 8.25 -8.49 0.59
N ARG A 85 9.18 -7.54 0.67
CA ARG A 85 10.61 -7.83 0.90
C ARG A 85 10.81 -8.50 2.25
N TYR A 86 10.23 -7.96 3.32
CA TYR A 86 10.27 -8.55 4.66
C TYR A 86 9.80 -10.01 4.66
N PHE A 87 8.60 -10.28 4.15
CA PHE A 87 8.03 -11.64 4.14
C PHE A 87 8.84 -12.61 3.29
N LYS A 88 9.41 -12.15 2.17
CA LYS A 88 10.31 -12.96 1.35
C LYS A 88 11.59 -13.33 2.11
N GLU A 89 12.24 -12.36 2.75
CA GLU A 89 13.54 -12.55 3.40
C GLU A 89 13.42 -13.29 4.73
N GLN A 90 12.40 -13.00 5.52
CA GLN A 90 12.26 -13.51 6.90
C GLN A 90 11.40 -14.78 6.98
N LYS A 91 10.46 -14.96 6.05
CA LYS A 91 9.49 -16.08 6.08
C LYS A 91 9.55 -16.97 4.83
N GLY A 92 10.31 -16.57 3.80
CA GLY A 92 10.32 -17.28 2.51
C GLY A 92 9.01 -17.16 1.73
N ILE A 93 8.11 -16.25 2.13
CA ILE A 93 6.82 -16.05 1.46
C ILE A 93 7.04 -15.12 0.27
N ALA A 94 6.77 -15.59 -0.93
CA ALA A 94 6.91 -14.79 -2.13
C ALA A 94 5.93 -13.61 -2.12
N GLY A 95 6.36 -12.45 -2.63
CA GLY A 95 5.50 -11.27 -2.72
C GLY A 95 4.21 -11.49 -3.52
N ALA A 96 4.24 -12.39 -4.52
CA ALA A 96 3.06 -12.80 -5.28
C ALA A 96 2.03 -13.52 -4.41
N THR A 97 2.46 -14.35 -3.45
CA THR A 97 1.56 -15.03 -2.51
C THR A 97 0.77 -14.03 -1.65
N LEU A 98 1.38 -12.91 -1.27
CA LEU A 98 0.69 -11.83 -0.57
C LEU A 98 -0.34 -11.12 -1.46
N ASP A 99 0.02 -10.87 -2.73
CA ASP A 99 -0.93 -10.29 -3.69
C ASP A 99 -2.10 -11.24 -3.96
N ASP A 100 -1.85 -12.54 -4.09
CA ASP A 100 -2.87 -13.56 -4.31
C ASP A 100 -3.81 -13.67 -3.10
N ALA A 101 -3.26 -13.66 -1.88
CA ALA A 101 -4.07 -13.66 -0.66
C ALA A 101 -4.97 -12.42 -0.57
N TRP A 102 -4.46 -11.24 -0.94
CA TRP A 102 -5.27 -10.03 -1.03
C TRP A 102 -6.33 -10.11 -2.15
N ALA A 103 -5.95 -10.59 -3.33
CA ALA A 103 -6.85 -10.73 -4.47
C ALA A 103 -7.96 -11.78 -4.23
N GLY A 104 -7.66 -12.80 -3.41
CA GLY A 104 -8.58 -13.86 -2.99
C GLY A 104 -9.59 -13.42 -1.94
N LEU A 105 -9.45 -12.22 -1.35
CA LEU A 105 -10.45 -11.68 -0.43
C LEU A 105 -11.78 -11.46 -1.16
N ASN A 106 -12.86 -11.99 -0.57
CA ASN A 106 -14.22 -11.67 -0.99
C ASN A 106 -14.48 -10.15 -0.91
N ALA A 107 -15.43 -9.67 -1.71
CA ALA A 107 -15.72 -8.25 -1.86
C ALA A 107 -16.01 -7.54 -0.52
N GLU A 108 -16.80 -8.14 0.38
CA GLU A 108 -17.13 -7.54 1.68
C GLU A 108 -15.90 -7.45 2.62
N PRO A 109 -15.14 -8.54 2.88
CA PRO A 109 -13.88 -8.45 3.61
C PRO A 109 -12.90 -7.41 3.07
N ARG A 110 -12.71 -7.35 1.74
CA ARG A 110 -11.82 -6.38 1.08
C ARG A 110 -12.32 -4.95 1.27
N ALA A 111 -13.63 -4.72 1.15
CA ALA A 111 -14.24 -3.42 1.39
C ALA A 111 -14.10 -2.95 2.85
N LYS A 112 -14.11 -3.86 3.83
CA LYS A 112 -13.82 -3.53 5.24
C LYS A 112 -12.39 -3.04 5.42
N LEU A 113 -11.41 -3.76 4.89
CA LEU A 113 -10.00 -3.34 4.96
C LEU A 113 -9.74 -2.01 4.22
N ILE A 114 -10.39 -1.81 3.07
CA ILE A 114 -10.40 -0.54 2.34
C ILE A 114 -10.94 0.61 3.21
N ARG A 115 -12.12 0.41 3.81
CA ARG A 115 -12.74 1.42 4.69
C ARG A 115 -11.85 1.74 5.88
N PHE A 116 -11.26 0.72 6.51
CA PHE A 116 -10.33 0.90 7.62
C PHE A 116 -9.17 1.82 7.23
N ALA A 117 -8.50 1.52 6.11
CA ALA A 117 -7.35 2.30 5.66
C ALA A 117 -7.74 3.77 5.35
N GLN A 118 -8.88 3.97 4.66
CA GLN A 118 -9.40 5.31 4.38
C GLN A 118 -9.68 6.10 5.67
N GLN A 119 -10.36 5.51 6.65
CA GLN A 119 -10.68 6.20 7.91
C GLN A 119 -9.40 6.57 8.67
N ALA A 120 -8.45 5.64 8.77
CA ALA A 120 -7.16 5.86 9.43
C ALA A 120 -6.36 6.98 8.76
N THR A 121 -6.28 7.02 7.43
CA THR A 121 -5.61 8.13 6.71
C THR A 121 -6.29 9.47 6.92
N LEU A 122 -7.62 9.49 7.02
CA LEU A 122 -8.38 10.71 7.27
C LEU A 122 -8.38 11.12 8.76
N GLY A 123 -7.67 10.42 9.63
CA GLY A 123 -7.67 10.67 11.08
C GLY A 123 -9.03 10.45 11.73
N LYS A 124 -9.92 9.69 11.09
CA LYS A 124 -11.27 9.39 11.57
C LYS A 124 -11.25 8.15 12.47
N PRO A 125 -12.21 8.00 13.40
CA PRO A 125 -12.33 6.80 14.21
C PRO A 125 -12.42 5.53 13.33
N THR A 126 -11.54 4.57 13.59
CA THR A 126 -11.54 3.27 12.92
C THR A 126 -12.34 2.25 13.74
N ASN A 127 -13.13 1.40 13.08
CA ASN A 127 -13.73 0.24 13.74
C ASN A 127 -12.74 -0.93 13.69
N GLY A 128 -12.43 -1.52 14.85
CA GLY A 128 -11.58 -2.71 14.94
C GLY A 128 -12.14 -3.91 14.17
N ASP A 129 -13.47 -4.01 14.02
CA ASP A 129 -14.11 -5.06 13.22
C ASP A 129 -13.76 -4.98 11.73
N ASP A 130 -13.43 -3.79 11.23
CA ASP A 130 -13.02 -3.63 9.83
C ASP A 130 -11.65 -4.29 9.57
N MET A 131 -10.84 -4.54 10.61
CA MET A 131 -9.57 -5.27 10.53
C MET A 131 -9.70 -6.77 10.77
N ALA A 132 -10.86 -7.29 11.19
CA ALA A 132 -11.04 -8.72 11.42
C ALA A 132 -10.65 -9.60 10.21
N PRO A 133 -10.91 -9.20 8.94
CA PRO A 133 -10.45 -9.95 7.77
C PRO A 133 -8.93 -10.14 7.67
N ALA A 134 -8.13 -9.25 8.27
CA ALA A 134 -6.67 -9.38 8.29
C ALA A 134 -6.21 -10.64 9.03
N VAL A 135 -6.99 -11.10 10.01
CA VAL A 135 -6.71 -12.32 10.76
C VAL A 135 -6.83 -13.55 9.86
N GLY A 136 -7.92 -13.66 9.08
CA GLY A 136 -8.09 -14.77 8.14
C GLY A 136 -7.00 -14.81 7.07
N MET A 137 -6.60 -13.64 6.56
CA MET A 137 -5.47 -13.55 5.63
C MET A 137 -4.15 -14.00 6.27
N ALA A 138 -3.92 -13.71 7.55
CA ALA A 138 -2.74 -14.17 8.27
C ALA A 138 -2.72 -15.69 8.44
N GLU A 139 -3.87 -16.29 8.74
CA GLU A 139 -4.05 -17.74 8.87
C GLU A 139 -3.76 -18.44 7.54
N ASP A 140 -4.28 -17.94 6.42
CA ASP A 140 -4.04 -18.47 5.07
C ASP A 140 -2.56 -18.41 4.68
N LEU A 141 -1.83 -17.40 5.18
CA LEU A 141 -0.40 -17.21 4.96
C LEU A 141 0.48 -17.92 6.00
N ASN A 142 -0.12 -18.62 6.96
CA ASN A 142 0.57 -19.27 8.08
C ASN A 142 1.50 -18.30 8.85
N LEU A 143 1.03 -17.09 9.11
CA LEU A 143 1.75 -16.06 9.85
C LEU A 143 1.49 -16.15 11.35
N ASP A 144 2.52 -15.92 12.17
CA ASP A 144 2.35 -15.85 13.62
C ASP A 144 2.01 -14.42 14.04
N LEU A 145 0.71 -14.12 14.17
CA LEU A 145 0.25 -12.79 14.61
C LEU A 145 0.64 -12.45 16.06
N LYS A 146 1.16 -13.39 16.86
CA LYS A 146 1.75 -13.08 18.17
C LYS A 146 3.14 -12.48 18.03
N ALA A 147 3.83 -12.75 16.91
CA ALA A 147 5.05 -12.05 16.57
C ALA A 147 4.68 -10.63 16.10
N GLN A 148 5.01 -9.63 16.92
CA GLN A 148 4.69 -8.23 16.65
C GLN A 148 5.16 -7.78 15.26
N ALA A 149 6.32 -8.27 14.79
CA ALA A 149 6.87 -7.94 13.47
C ALA A 149 5.98 -8.47 12.33
N ASP A 150 5.49 -9.71 12.40
CA ASP A 150 4.62 -10.30 11.38
C ASP A 150 3.29 -9.55 11.30
N GLN A 151 2.70 -9.28 12.46
CA GLN A 151 1.46 -8.50 12.56
C GLN A 151 1.64 -7.10 11.95
N THR A 152 2.71 -6.40 12.35
CA THR A 152 3.00 -5.03 11.90
C THR A 152 3.19 -4.98 10.38
N GLN A 153 3.92 -5.94 9.81
CA GLN A 153 4.18 -6.00 8.38
C GLN A 153 2.95 -6.43 7.57
N LEU A 154 2.11 -7.33 8.09
CA LEU A 154 0.86 -7.69 7.44
C LEU A 154 -0.11 -6.51 7.42
N VAL A 155 -0.24 -5.79 8.54
CA VAL A 155 -1.08 -4.59 8.62
C VAL A 155 -0.59 -3.52 7.66
N ALA A 156 0.73 -3.26 7.59
CA ALA A 156 1.31 -2.32 6.64
C ALA A 156 1.04 -2.70 5.18
N PHE A 157 1.19 -3.98 4.83
CA PHE A 157 0.84 -4.50 3.51
C PHE A 157 -0.63 -4.25 3.18
N ILE A 158 -1.54 -4.66 4.07
CA ILE A 158 -2.99 -4.51 3.91
C ILE A 158 -3.36 -3.04 3.74
N PHE A 159 -2.82 -2.17 4.59
CA PHE A 159 -3.07 -0.73 4.54
C PHE A 159 -2.61 -0.12 3.21
N GLY A 160 -1.41 -0.46 2.75
CA GLY A 160 -0.90 0.00 1.46
C GLY A 160 -1.74 -0.49 0.29
N LYS A 161 -2.12 -1.78 0.27
CA LYS A 161 -3.02 -2.32 -0.78
C LYS A 161 -4.38 -1.64 -0.77
N ALA A 162 -4.98 -1.48 0.40
CA ALA A 162 -6.25 -0.80 0.57
C ALA A 162 -6.20 0.64 0.03
N LEU A 163 -5.19 1.42 0.39
CA LEU A 163 -5.04 2.80 -0.11
C LEU A 163 -4.93 2.86 -1.64
N LEU A 164 -4.12 1.99 -2.23
CA LEU A 164 -3.95 1.91 -3.69
C LEU A 164 -5.24 1.56 -4.44
N GLU A 165 -6.21 0.93 -3.77
CA GLU A 165 -7.51 0.56 -4.35
C GLU A 165 -8.64 1.52 -4.02
N SER A 166 -8.48 2.29 -2.94
CA SER A 166 -9.58 3.04 -2.34
C SER A 166 -9.71 4.47 -2.85
N TRP A 167 -8.64 5.03 -3.41
CA TRP A 167 -8.63 6.38 -3.94
C TRP A 167 -9.03 6.40 -5.41
N ASP A 168 -10.27 6.05 -5.74
CA ASP A 168 -10.79 6.29 -7.08
C ASP A 168 -11.43 7.68 -7.16
N GLY A 169 -10.59 8.74 -7.07
CA GLY A 169 -10.89 10.09 -7.56
C GLY A 169 -12.17 10.81 -7.11
N THR A 170 -12.93 10.31 -6.15
CA THR A 170 -14.12 10.99 -5.63
C THR A 170 -13.74 11.86 -4.43
N ASP A 171 -13.39 13.11 -4.73
CA ASP A 171 -13.67 14.25 -3.85
C ASP A 171 -15.15 14.66 -3.99
#